data_AF-A0ABD5DHR8-F1
#
_entry.id   AF-A0ABD5DHR8-F1
#
_cell.length_a   1.000
_cell.length_b   1.000
_cell.length_c   1.000
_cell.angle_alpha   90.00
_cell.angle_beta   90.00
_cell.angle_gamma   90.00
#
_symmetry.space_group_name_H-M   'P 1'
#
loop_
_entity.id
_entity.type
_entity.pdbx_description
1 polymer ?
#
loop_
_entity_poly.entity_id
_entity_poly.type
_entity_poly.pdbx_seq_one_letter_code
_entity_poly.pdbx_strand_id
1 'polypeptide(L)' 'MVNNMTDLTAHDAAPAWQTRDHLDDPVIGELRNRFGPDAFTVQPTRTGVPVVWVKREPVSY' A
#
# COMPACT_ATOMS: atom_id res chain seq x y z
N MET A 1 -34.70 3.19 -33.43
CA MET A 1 -33.25 2.90 -33.48
C MET A 1 -32.51 4.20 -33.26
N VAL A 2 -32.03 4.43 -32.04
CA VAL A 2 -31.11 5.51 -31.71
C VAL A 2 -29.96 4.86 -30.96
N ASN A 3 -28.75 4.93 -31.53
CA ASN A 3 -27.58 4.27 -30.97
C ASN A 3 -26.96 5.21 -29.94
N ASN A 4 -27.11 4.87 -28.65
CA ASN A 4 -26.62 5.63 -27.51
C ASN A 4 -25.08 5.45 -27.36
N MET A 5 -24.32 5.98 -28.31
CA MET A 5 -22.85 5.94 -28.39
C MET A 5 -22.20 6.93 -27.40
N THR A 6 -22.60 6.91 -26.14
CA THR A 6 -22.02 7.82 -25.12
C THR A 6 -21.71 7.12 -23.80
N ASP A 7 -21.90 5.80 -23.71
CA ASP A 7 -21.61 5.02 -22.50
C ASP A 7 -20.59 3.90 -22.78
N LEU A 8 -19.49 4.21 -23.45
CA LEU A 8 -18.38 3.25 -23.64
C LEU A 8 -17.04 3.76 -23.12
N THR A 9 -16.95 5.02 -22.67
CA THR A 9 -15.74 5.59 -22.07
C THR A 9 -15.76 5.61 -20.55
N ALA A 10 -16.84 5.19 -19.89
CA ALA A 10 -16.91 5.12 -18.42
C ALA A 10 -16.33 3.82 -17.83
N HIS A 11 -16.13 2.78 -18.65
CA HIS A 11 -15.61 1.49 -18.22
C HIS A 11 -14.11 1.28 -18.47
N ASP A 12 -13.43 2.24 -19.08
CA ASP A 12 -11.96 2.23 -19.24
C ASP A 12 -11.26 3.05 -18.15
N ALA A 13 -11.85 3.10 -16.94
CA ALA A 13 -11.08 3.48 -15.76
C ALA A 13 -10.04 2.38 -15.56
N ALA A 14 -8.86 2.55 -16.16
CA ALA A 14 -7.67 1.73 -15.98
C ALA A 14 -7.61 1.21 -14.52
N PRO A 15 -7.28 -0.08 -14.28
CA PRO A 15 -7.28 -0.64 -12.94
C PRO A 15 -6.49 0.29 -12.04
N ALA A 16 -7.19 0.87 -11.06
CA ALA A 16 -6.70 2.04 -10.38
C ALA A 16 -5.33 1.72 -9.79
N TRP A 17 -4.34 2.52 -10.17
CA TRP A 17 -3.01 2.62 -9.58
C TRP A 17 -3.09 3.08 -8.10
N GLN A 18 -3.97 2.45 -7.33
CA GLN A 18 -4.27 2.77 -5.95
C GLN A 18 -3.09 2.34 -5.11
N THR A 19 -2.37 3.35 -4.65
CA THR A 19 -1.37 3.17 -3.61
C THR A 19 -2.11 2.70 -2.34
N ARG A 20 -1.75 1.52 -1.84
CA ARG A 20 -2.28 0.96 -0.58
C ARG A 20 -1.33 1.30 0.56
N ASP A 21 -1.84 1.67 1.72
CA ASP A 21 -1.03 2.02 2.89
C ASP A 21 -0.56 0.81 3.72
N HIS A 22 -1.16 -0.36 3.49
CA HIS A 22 -0.84 -1.65 4.14
C HIS A 22 -1.01 -1.67 5.67
N LEU A 23 -1.62 -0.64 6.28
CA LEU A 23 -1.64 -0.52 7.74
C LEU A 23 -2.46 -1.60 8.45
N ASP A 24 -3.49 -2.11 7.76
CA ASP A 24 -4.40 -3.15 8.24
C ASP A 24 -4.00 -4.56 7.78
N ASP A 25 -2.89 -4.70 7.04
CA ASP A 25 -2.44 -6.02 6.60
C ASP A 25 -2.04 -6.86 7.83
N PRO A 26 -2.50 -8.13 7.96
CA PRO A 26 -2.28 -8.94 9.15
C PRO A 26 -0.80 -9.07 9.56
N VAL A 27 0.09 -9.17 8.57
CA VAL A 27 1.54 -9.23 8.79
C VAL A 27 2.10 -7.97 9.47
N ILE A 28 1.55 -6.78 9.19
CA ILE A 28 1.96 -5.53 9.84
C ILE A 28 1.54 -5.55 11.31
N GLY A 29 0.35 -6.06 11.63
CA GLY A 29 -0.11 -6.27 13.00
C GLY A 29 0.80 -7.22 13.78
N GLU A 30 1.16 -8.37 13.19
CA GLU A 30 2.07 -9.34 13.80
C GLU A 30 3.47 -8.75 14.07
N LEU A 31 4.03 -8.01 13.10
CA LEU A 31 5.33 -7.35 13.25
C LEU A 31 5.30 -6.30 14.37
N ARG A 32 4.25 -5.47 14.45
CA ARG A 32 4.07 -4.49 15.54
C ARG A 32 3.97 -5.17 16.91
N ASN A 33 3.25 -6.28 17.01
CA ASN A 33 3.14 -7.05 18.25
C ASN A 33 4.47 -7.65 18.70
N ARG A 34 5.33 -8.07 17.75
CA ARG A 34 6.62 -8.70 18.04
C ARG A 34 7.73 -7.70 18.37
N PHE A 35 7.80 -6.58 17.65
CA PHE A 35 8.92 -5.64 17.71
C PHE A 35 8.59 -4.31 18.37
N GLY A 36 7.30 -4.04 18.62
CA GLY A 36 6.79 -2.78 19.15
C GLY A 36 6.19 -1.89 18.05
N PRO A 37 5.29 -0.96 18.42
CA PRO A 37 4.54 -0.14 17.46
C PRO A 37 5.41 0.83 16.65
N ASP A 38 6.57 1.24 17.18
CA ASP A 38 7.49 2.22 16.58
C ASP A 38 8.75 1.60 15.98
N ALA A 39 8.80 0.25 15.85
CA ALA A 39 9.98 -0.47 15.37
C ALA A 39 10.30 -0.20 13.89
N PHE A 40 9.27 0.11 13.09
CA PHE A 40 9.40 0.40 11.66
C PHE A 40 8.30 1.34 11.19
N THR A 41 8.48 1.95 10.03
CA THR A 41 7.43 2.68 9.30
C THR A 41 6.99 1.90 8.06
N VAL A 42 5.71 2.00 7.71
CA VAL A 42 5.13 1.33 6.54
C VAL A 42 5.13 2.30 5.36
N GLN A 43 5.65 1.87 4.21
CA GLN A 43 5.58 2.62 2.97
C GLN A 43 4.36 2.18 2.16
N PRO A 44 3.49 3.11 1.76
CA PRO A 44 2.42 2.80 0.84
C PRO A 44 2.96 2.35 -0.53
N THR A 45 2.40 1.28 -1.11
CA THR A 45 2.88 0.74 -2.39
C THR A 45 1.76 0.56 -3.41
N ARG A 46 2.12 0.63 -4.70
CA ARG A 46 1.22 0.33 -5.83
C ARG A 46 1.28 -1.13 -6.27
N THR A 47 2.33 -1.86 -5.88
CA THR A 47 2.55 -3.25 -6.25
C THR A 47 1.72 -4.22 -5.42
N GLY A 48 1.10 -3.74 -4.33
CA GLY A 48 0.33 -4.57 -3.41
C GLY A 48 1.21 -5.37 -2.44
N VAL A 49 2.53 -5.12 -2.43
CA VAL A 49 3.47 -5.77 -1.51
C VAL A 49 3.87 -4.79 -0.41
N PRO A 50 3.65 -5.12 0.89
CA PRO A 50 4.05 -4.24 1.99
C PRO A 50 5.56 -4.02 2.03
N VAL A 51 5.97 -2.76 2.18
CA VAL A 51 7.37 -2.37 2.38
C VAL A 51 7.50 -1.68 3.73
N VAL A 52 8.47 -2.10 4.54
CA VAL A 52 8.73 -1.54 5.88
C VAL A 52 10.16 -1.00 5.99
N TRP A 53 10.32 0.11 6.69
CA TRP A 53 11.62 0.74 6.95
C TRP A 53 11.96 0.68 8.43
N VAL A 54 13.12 0.16 8.77
CA VAL A 54 13.62 0.08 10.15
C VAL A 54 14.66 1.17 10.38
N LYS A 55 14.63 1.81 11.56
CA LYS A 55 15.68 2.77 11.93
C LYS A 55 17.01 2.04 12.09
N ARG A 56 18.06 2.58 11.48
CA ARG A 56 19.43 2.07 11.66
C ARG A 56 19.98 2.60 13.00
N GLU A 57 20.52 1.71 13.82
CA GLU A 57 21.29 2.13 14.99
C GLU A 57 22.61 2.78 14.54
N PRO A 58 23.03 3.89 15.17
CA PRO A 58 24.30 4.53 14.87
C PRO A 58 25.44 3.57 15.21
N VAL A 59 26.33 3.34 14.24
CA VAL A 59 27.57 2.61 14.47
C VAL A 59 28.50 3.56 15.23
N SER A 60 28.89 3.17 16.45
CA SER A 60 29.91 3.88 17.21
C SER A 60 31.29 3.45 16.69
N TYR A 61 32.19 4.41 16.45
CA TYR A 61 33.59 4.18 16.09
C TYR A 61 34.51 4.41 17.28
#